data_AF-A0A381Q3A7-F1
#
_entry.id   AF-A0A381Q3A7-F1
#
_cell.length_a   1.000
_cell.length_b   1.000
_cell.length_c   1.000
_cell.angle_alpha   90.00
_cell.angle_beta   90.00
_cell.angle_gamma   90.00
#
_symmetry.space_group_name_H-M   'P 1'
#
loop_
_entity.id
_entity.type
_entity.pdbx_description
1 polymer ?
#
loop_
_entity_poly.entity_id
_entity_poly.type
_entity_poly.pdbx_seq_one_letter_code
_entity_poly.pdbx_strand_id
1 'polypeptide(L)'
;MSKLWDDLKQNMKEWSSAAVEKAEEVSKVAVAKTEELTKISKIKLEIHQLQRDRRKQQEALGKLAYGQAKDNNMVNFTGNTEFYSHVEEIERITSVIGEKEREIEKIKDEYNIQDSEVSADMEEAQVTDELSEEGEVKDSPESE
;
A
#
# COMPACT_ATOMS: atom_id res chain seq x y z
N MET A 1 -30.59 43.02 42.45
CA MET A 1 -30.66 42.14 41.27
C MET A 1 -29.35 42.17 40.44
N SER A 2 -28.18 42.27 41.08
CA SER A 2 -26.87 42.29 40.39
C SER A 2 -26.24 40.89 40.25
N LYS A 3 -26.38 40.03 41.26
CA LYS A 3 -25.79 38.69 41.29
C LYS A 3 -26.15 37.80 40.10
N LEU A 4 -27.41 37.79 39.66
CA LEU A 4 -27.83 36.96 38.52
C LEU A 4 -27.23 37.40 37.18
N TRP A 5 -26.94 38.70 37.01
CA TRP A 5 -26.25 39.22 35.83
C TRP A 5 -24.75 38.91 35.92
N ASP A 6 -24.14 39.14 37.08
CA ASP A 6 -22.74 38.84 37.30
C ASP A 6 -22.44 37.33 37.14
N ASP A 7 -23.31 36.45 37.64
CA ASP A 7 -23.23 35.00 37.45
C ASP A 7 -23.42 34.61 35.96
N LEU A 8 -24.28 35.30 35.21
CA LEU A 8 -24.43 35.09 33.77
C LEU A 8 -23.17 35.51 33.00
N LYS A 9 -22.56 36.65 33.33
CA LYS A 9 -21.28 37.09 32.72
C LYS A 9 -20.16 36.11 33.04
N GLN A 10 -20.12 35.60 34.26
CA GLN A 10 -19.11 34.66 34.71
C GLN A 10 -19.23 33.34 33.91
N ASN A 11 -20.43 32.76 33.82
CA ASN A 11 -20.70 31.59 32.98
C ASN A 11 -20.43 31.88 31.48
N MET A 12 -20.79 33.07 30.99
CA MET A 12 -20.53 33.51 29.62
C MET A 12 -19.03 33.81 29.35
N LYS A 13 -18.21 33.98 30.38
CA LYS A 13 -16.76 34.07 30.23
C LYS A 13 -16.16 32.66 30.20
N GLU A 14 -16.60 31.80 31.10
CA GLU A 14 -16.13 30.42 31.25
C GLU A 14 -16.47 29.54 30.03
N TRP A 15 -17.68 29.62 29.46
CA TRP A 15 -18.00 28.91 28.21
C TRP A 15 -17.17 29.43 27.03
N SER A 16 -16.84 30.73 27.00
CA SER A 16 -16.11 31.35 25.90
C SER A 16 -14.63 30.95 25.95
N SER A 17 -14.04 30.92 27.15
CA SER A 17 -12.69 30.39 27.34
C SER A 17 -12.63 28.89 27.07
N ALA A 18 -13.60 28.12 27.54
CA ALA A 18 -13.67 26.67 27.28
C ALA A 18 -13.87 26.36 25.80
N ALA A 19 -14.65 27.17 25.07
CA ALA A 19 -14.82 27.02 23.63
C ALA A 19 -13.54 27.35 22.85
N VAL A 20 -12.80 28.39 23.27
CA VAL A 20 -11.51 28.75 22.65
C VAL A 20 -10.46 27.67 22.91
N GLU A 21 -10.34 27.18 24.14
CA GLU A 21 -9.42 26.09 24.50
C GLU A 21 -9.75 24.81 23.73
N LYS A 22 -11.03 24.44 23.66
CA LYS A 22 -11.49 23.29 22.87
C LYS A 22 -11.24 23.48 21.37
N ALA A 23 -11.40 24.68 20.83
CA ALA A 23 -11.08 24.96 19.44
C ALA A 23 -9.58 24.85 19.16
N GLU A 24 -8.74 25.30 20.10
CA GLU A 24 -7.29 25.17 19.99
C GLU A 24 -6.84 23.70 20.03
N GLU A 25 -7.39 22.90 20.94
CA GLU A 25 -7.13 21.46 21.01
C GLU A 25 -7.56 20.74 19.73
N VAL A 26 -8.78 21.00 19.24
CA VAL A 26 -9.27 20.43 17.97
C VAL A 26 -8.39 20.86 16.80
N SER A 27 -7.92 22.10 16.78
CA SER A 27 -6.99 22.60 15.76
C SER A 27 -5.66 21.86 15.79
N LYS A 28 -5.07 21.61 16.96
CA LYS A 28 -3.81 20.87 17.10
C LYS A 28 -3.97 19.43 16.63
N VAL A 29 -5.06 18.78 17.02
CA VAL A 29 -5.37 17.40 16.61
C VAL A 29 -5.55 17.31 15.09
N ALA A 30 -6.25 18.26 14.47
CA ALA A 30 -6.43 18.29 13.02
C ALA A 30 -5.10 18.44 12.27
N VAL A 31 -4.23 19.35 12.72
CA VAL A 31 -2.89 19.54 12.12
C VAL A 31 -2.05 18.26 12.23
N ALA A 32 -2.02 17.66 13.42
CA ALA A 32 -1.30 16.39 13.63
C ALA A 32 -1.84 15.30 12.70
N LYS A 33 -3.16 15.15 12.60
CA LYS A 33 -3.79 14.17 11.69
C LYS A 33 -3.40 14.38 10.22
N THR A 34 -3.30 15.63 9.77
CA THR A 34 -2.87 15.93 8.38
C THR A 34 -1.39 15.60 8.12
N GLU A 35 -0.52 15.78 9.11
CA GLU A 35 0.89 15.38 9.00
C GLU A 35 1.03 13.86 8.86
N GLU A 36 0.25 13.12 9.66
CA GLU A 36 0.26 11.66 9.63
C GLU A 36 -0.33 11.09 8.34
N LEU A 37 -1.38 11.71 7.79
CA LEU A 37 -1.87 11.35 6.45
C LEU A 37 -0.77 11.48 5.39
N THR A 38 0.06 12.52 5.48
CA THR A 38 1.20 12.70 4.56
C THR A 38 2.25 11.61 4.75
N LYS A 39 2.54 11.21 6.00
CA LYS A 39 3.45 10.10 6.31
C LYS A 39 2.92 8.78 5.72
N ILE A 40 1.63 8.48 5.90
CA ILE A 40 0.99 7.31 5.31
C ILE A 40 1.11 7.33 3.78
N SER A 41 0.84 8.47 3.13
CA SER A 41 0.99 8.60 1.67
C SER A 41 2.41 8.30 1.20
N LYS A 42 3.42 8.76 1.93
CA LYS A 42 4.83 8.46 1.63
C LYS A 42 5.12 6.96 1.74
N ILE A 43 4.66 6.31 2.81
CA ILE A 43 4.84 4.86 3.00
C ILE A 43 4.14 4.08 1.88
N LYS A 44 2.92 4.48 1.46
CA LYS A 44 2.22 3.87 0.32
C LYS A 44 3.01 3.96 -0.99
N LEU A 45 3.61 5.12 -1.28
CA LEU A 45 4.48 5.26 -2.46
C LEU A 45 5.68 4.30 -2.42
N GLU A 46 6.30 4.14 -1.26
CA GLU A 46 7.39 3.18 -1.06
C GLU A 46 6.91 1.73 -1.25
N ILE A 47 5.74 1.36 -0.73
CA ILE A 47 5.11 0.06 -0.97
C ILE A 47 4.90 -0.18 -2.47
N HIS A 48 4.36 0.80 -3.21
CA HIS A 48 4.17 0.65 -4.65
C HIS A 48 5.48 0.46 -5.41
N GLN A 49 6.56 1.15 -5.00
CA GLN A 49 7.88 0.94 -5.59
C GLN A 49 8.40 -0.47 -5.29
N LEU A 50 8.27 -0.94 -4.05
CA LEU A 50 8.64 -2.31 -3.66
C LEU A 50 7.82 -3.36 -4.42
N GLN A 51 6.53 -3.15 -4.62
CA GLN A 51 5.68 -4.03 -5.42
C GLN A 51 6.15 -4.11 -6.89
N ARG A 52 6.57 -2.99 -7.48
CA ARG A 52 7.18 -2.96 -8.83
C ARG A 52 8.46 -3.77 -8.87
N ASP A 53 9.31 -3.63 -7.86
CA ASP A 53 10.59 -4.34 -7.82
C ASP A 53 10.38 -5.85 -7.57
N ARG A 54 9.40 -6.24 -6.74
CA ARG A 54 8.96 -7.64 -6.61
C ARG A 54 8.49 -8.22 -7.94
N ARG A 55 7.68 -7.48 -8.71
CA ARG A 55 7.22 -7.91 -10.04
C ARG A 55 8.39 -8.15 -11.00
N LYS A 56 9.40 -7.26 -11.00
CA LYS A 56 10.61 -7.47 -11.82
C LYS A 56 11.36 -8.74 -11.45
N GLN A 57 11.47 -9.06 -10.15
CA GLN A 57 12.09 -10.30 -9.69
C GLN A 57 11.28 -11.53 -10.12
N GLN A 58 9.96 -11.48 -10.00
CA GLN A 58 9.07 -12.55 -10.48
C GLN A 58 9.18 -12.75 -12.00
N GLU A 59 9.25 -11.67 -12.77
CA GLU A 59 9.45 -11.71 -14.22
C GLU A 59 10.81 -12.33 -14.58
N ALA A 60 11.90 -11.92 -13.89
CA ALA A 60 13.23 -12.48 -14.09
C ALA A 60 13.27 -13.99 -13.77
N LEU A 61 12.67 -14.38 -12.65
CA LEU A 61 12.55 -15.78 -12.24
C LEU A 61 11.75 -16.60 -13.26
N GLY A 62 10.64 -16.05 -13.79
CA GLY A 62 9.83 -16.68 -14.83
C GLY A 62 10.59 -16.87 -16.13
N LYS A 63 11.36 -15.85 -16.58
CA LYS A 63 12.23 -15.94 -17.75
C LYS A 63 13.32 -17.00 -17.56
N LEU A 64 13.94 -17.05 -16.39
CA LEU A 64 14.94 -18.07 -16.05
C LEU A 64 14.33 -19.47 -16.11
N ALA A 65 13.16 -19.68 -15.50
CA ALA A 65 12.47 -20.96 -15.50
C ALA A 65 12.08 -21.41 -16.91
N TYR A 66 11.52 -20.50 -17.72
CA TYR A 66 11.18 -20.78 -19.12
C TYR A 66 12.41 -21.16 -19.95
N GLY A 67 13.50 -20.39 -19.84
CA GLY A 67 14.75 -20.67 -20.55
C GLY A 67 15.34 -22.03 -20.16
N GLN A 68 15.34 -22.38 -18.87
CA GLN A 68 15.84 -23.68 -18.42
C GLN A 68 14.99 -24.86 -18.88
N ALA A 69 13.66 -24.70 -18.89
CA ALA A 69 12.77 -25.73 -19.39
C ALA A 69 12.90 -25.93 -20.91
N LYS A 70 13.00 -24.83 -21.67
CA LYS A 70 13.05 -24.86 -23.14
C LYS A 70 14.41 -25.25 -23.69
N ASP A 71 15.48 -24.59 -23.23
CA ASP A 71 16.77 -24.63 -23.90
C ASP A 71 17.68 -25.73 -23.32
N ASN A 72 17.54 -26.03 -22.03
CA ASN A 72 18.40 -26.97 -21.33
C ASN A 72 17.71 -28.30 -20.98
N ASN A 73 16.40 -28.42 -21.26
CA ASN A 73 15.55 -29.53 -20.80
C ASN A 73 15.74 -29.84 -19.29
N MET A 74 16.07 -28.80 -18.52
CA MET A 74 16.32 -28.88 -17.09
C MET A 74 15.00 -28.64 -16.36
N VAL A 75 14.55 -29.66 -15.62
CA VAL A 75 13.32 -29.64 -14.81
C VAL A 75 13.60 -29.48 -13.31
N ASN A 76 14.86 -29.26 -12.91
CA ASN A 76 15.24 -29.03 -11.52
C ASN A 76 16.12 -27.77 -11.38
N PHE A 77 15.95 -27.07 -10.26
CA PHE A 77 16.70 -25.87 -9.88
C PHE A 77 17.67 -26.12 -8.72
N THR A 78 17.89 -27.39 -8.36
CA THR A 78 18.77 -27.75 -7.26
C THR A 78 20.20 -27.29 -7.56
N GLY A 79 20.78 -26.49 -6.67
CA GLY A 79 22.10 -25.89 -6.86
C GLY A 79 22.14 -24.70 -7.82
N ASN A 80 21.00 -24.26 -8.37
CA ASN A 80 20.92 -23.06 -9.17
C ASN A 80 20.89 -21.82 -8.25
N THR A 81 22.07 -21.24 -8.01
CA THR A 81 22.23 -20.06 -7.15
C THR A 81 21.46 -18.84 -7.64
N GLU A 82 21.33 -18.67 -8.96
CA GLU A 82 20.58 -17.56 -9.55
C GLU A 82 19.08 -17.69 -9.26
N PHE A 83 18.52 -18.89 -9.42
CA PHE A 83 17.13 -19.19 -9.06
C PHE A 83 16.84 -18.84 -7.59
N TYR A 84 17.66 -19.33 -6.66
CA TYR A 84 17.47 -19.06 -5.24
C TYR A 84 17.61 -17.58 -4.90
N SER A 85 18.54 -16.87 -5.54
CA SER A 85 18.70 -15.43 -5.30
C SER A 85 17.45 -14.61 -5.64
N HIS A 86 16.74 -14.97 -6.72
CA HIS A 86 15.47 -14.33 -7.06
C HIS A 86 14.36 -14.67 -6.05
N VAL A 87 14.29 -15.93 -5.59
CA VAL A 87 13.31 -16.36 -4.58
C VAL A 87 13.52 -15.63 -3.26
N GLU A 88 14.76 -15.59 -2.76
CA GLU A 88 15.12 -14.90 -1.51
C GLU A 88 14.81 -13.40 -1.60
N GLU A 89 15.10 -12.77 -2.73
CA GLU A 89 14.81 -11.35 -2.93
C GLU A 89 13.29 -11.07 -2.97
N ILE A 90 12.49 -11.94 -3.59
CA ILE A 90 11.02 -11.85 -3.57
C ILE A 90 10.49 -11.96 -2.13
N GLU A 91 11.00 -12.90 -1.34
CA GLU A 91 10.62 -13.08 0.07
C GLU A 91 11.01 -11.87 0.91
N ARG A 92 12.24 -11.36 0.73
CA ARG A 92 12.74 -10.16 1.40
C ARG A 92 11.85 -8.95 1.11
N ILE A 93 11.56 -8.67 -0.16
CA ILE A 93 10.70 -7.56 -0.55
C ILE A 93 9.30 -7.73 0.04
N THR A 94 8.75 -8.94 0.02
CA THR A 94 7.42 -9.24 0.59
C THR A 94 7.38 -8.99 2.10
N SER A 95 8.42 -9.37 2.83
CA SER A 95 8.54 -9.07 4.26
C SER A 95 8.55 -7.56 4.53
N VAL A 96 9.34 -6.80 3.76
CA VAL A 96 9.44 -5.34 3.92
C VAL A 96 8.11 -4.64 3.60
N ILE A 97 7.36 -5.10 2.59
CA ILE A 97 6.02 -4.60 2.31
C ILE A 97 5.11 -4.81 3.54
N GLY A 98 5.07 -6.02 4.11
CA GLY A 98 4.24 -6.32 5.28
C GLY A 98 4.65 -5.57 6.55
N GLU A 99 5.92 -5.19 6.70
CA GLU A 99 6.36 -4.27 7.77
C GLU A 99 5.81 -2.86 7.58
N LYS A 100 5.87 -2.32 6.35
CA LYS A 100 5.35 -1.00 6.02
C LYS A 100 3.83 -0.90 6.11
N GLU A 101 3.12 -1.96 5.72
CA GLU A 101 1.67 -2.05 5.90
C GLU A 101 1.29 -2.00 7.39
N ARG A 102 2.03 -2.73 8.24
CA ARG A 102 1.83 -2.66 9.70
C ARG A 102 2.17 -1.29 10.29
N GLU A 103 3.16 -0.60 9.74
CA GLU A 103 3.48 0.78 10.12
C GLU A 103 2.31 1.72 9.82
N ILE A 104 1.67 1.58 8.65
CA ILE A 104 0.46 2.33 8.30
C ILE A 104 -0.66 2.07 9.29
N GLU A 105 -0.95 0.80 9.61
CA GLU A 105 -2.02 0.45 10.57
C GLU A 105 -1.76 1.04 11.96
N LYS A 106 -0.50 1.01 12.42
CA LYS A 106 -0.13 1.64 13.69
C LYS A 106 -0.40 3.15 13.70
N ILE A 107 -0.09 3.85 12.61
CA ILE A 107 -0.35 5.30 12.49
C ILE A 107 -1.87 5.56 12.46
N LYS A 108 -2.64 4.73 11.75
CA LYS A 108 -4.10 4.86 11.72
C LYS A 108 -4.72 4.71 13.10
N ASP A 109 -4.30 3.69 13.86
CA ASP A 109 -4.77 3.43 15.21
C ASP A 109 -4.42 4.57 16.18
N GLU A 110 -3.18 5.09 16.11
CA GLU A 110 -2.70 6.14 17.02
C GLU A 110 -3.42 7.49 16.80
N TYR A 111 -3.79 7.80 15.55
CA TYR A 111 -4.41 9.08 15.18
C TYR A 111 -5.89 8.98 14.79
N ASN A 112 -6.50 7.81 15.00
CA ASN A 112 -7.90 7.51 14.65
C ASN A 112 -8.24 7.93 13.21
N ILE A 113 -7.35 7.61 12.27
CA ILE A 113 -7.50 7.88 10.83
C ILE A 113 -8.31 6.75 10.22
N GLN A 114 -9.42 7.07 9.56
CA GLN A 114 -10.22 6.10 8.84
C GLN A 114 -9.62 5.78 7.47
N ASP A 115 -9.86 4.58 6.95
CA ASP A 115 -9.39 4.18 5.62
C ASP A 115 -9.87 5.11 4.50
N SER A 116 -11.08 5.65 4.63
CA SER A 116 -11.65 6.62 3.69
C SER A 116 -10.88 7.94 3.63
N GLU A 117 -10.14 8.28 4.70
CA GLU A 117 -9.33 9.50 4.77
C GLU A 117 -7.96 9.31 4.12
N VAL A 118 -7.51 8.06 3.98
CA VAL A 118 -6.26 7.72 3.30
C VAL A 118 -6.56 7.56 1.81
N SER A 119 -6.63 8.68 1.08
CA SER A 119 -6.95 8.74 -0.35
C SER A 119 -6.35 7.58 -1.15
N ALA A 120 -7.18 6.94 -1.96
CA ALA A 120 -6.88 5.77 -2.75
C ALA A 120 -6.77 6.13 -4.24
N ASP A 121 -5.83 7.01 -4.59
CA ASP A 121 -5.54 7.33 -5.99
C ASP A 121 -4.18 6.78 -6.40
N MET A 122 -4.06 5.47 -6.36
CA MET A 122 -3.03 4.74 -7.11
C MET A 122 -3.68 3.45 -7.59
N GLU A 123 -4.44 3.56 -8.69
CA GLU A 123 -5.07 2.43 -9.35
C GLU A 123 -4.07 1.27 -9.45
N GLU A 124 -4.50 0.11 -8.96
CA GLU A 124 -3.84 -1.13 -9.27
C GLU A 124 -3.79 -1.24 -10.78
N ALA A 125 -2.58 -1.20 -11.35
CA ALA A 125 -2.35 -1.81 -12.65
C ALA A 125 -2.56 -3.32 -12.46
N GLN A 126 -3.82 -3.73 -12.37
CA GLN A 126 -4.25 -5.09 -12.55
C GLN A 126 -3.83 -5.43 -13.97
N VAL A 127 -2.88 -6.34 -14.09
CA VAL A 127 -2.60 -7.02 -15.33
C VAL A 127 -3.87 -7.86 -15.60
N THR A 128 -4.87 -7.25 -16.24
CA THR A 128 -5.85 -7.99 -17.01
C THR A 128 -5.06 -8.54 -18.18
N ASP A 129 -4.64 -9.78 -18.01
CA ASP A 129 -3.96 -10.62 -18.97
C ASP A 129 -4.84 -10.72 -20.23
N GLU A 130 -4.61 -9.84 -21.20
CA GLU A 130 -5.04 -10.02 -22.59
C GLU A 130 -4.24 -11.19 -23.18
N LEU A 131 -4.62 -12.41 -22.80
CA LEU A 131 -4.24 -13.64 -23.49
C LEU A 131 -5.50 -14.42 -23.83
N SER A 132 -6.33 -13.85 -24.71
CA SER A 132 -7.38 -14.63 -25.37
C SER A 132 -7.69 -14.20 -26.80
N GLU A 133 -6.71 -13.70 -27.57
CA GLU A 133 -6.88 -13.66 -29.03
C GLU A 133 -5.61 -14.12 -29.75
N GLU A 134 -5.86 -14.94 -30.78
CA GLU A 134 -4.96 -15.47 -31.80
C GLU A 134 -4.23 -16.78 -31.50
N GLY A 135 -4.78 -17.87 -32.05
CA GLY A 135 -4.03 -19.11 -32.19
C GLY A 135 -4.76 -20.35 -32.73
N GLU A 136 -5.94 -20.27 -33.36
CA GLU A 136 -6.50 -21.46 -34.04
C GLU A 136 -5.88 -21.59 -35.44
N VAL A 137 -4.76 -22.28 -35.46
CA VAL A 137 -4.04 -22.78 -36.62
C VAL A 137 -4.98 -23.64 -37.46
N LYS A 138 -5.09 -23.31 -38.76
CA LYS A 138 -5.70 -24.17 -39.78
C LYS A 138 -5.01 -25.53 -39.77
N ASP A 139 -5.72 -26.56 -39.34
CA ASP A 139 -5.35 -27.94 -39.64
C ASP A 139 -5.96 -28.34 -40.99
N SER A 140 -5.11 -28.58 -41.98
CA SER A 140 -5.47 -29.32 -43.18
C SER A 140 -4.92 -30.74 -43.00
N PRO A 141 -5.77 -31.79 -43.02
CA PRO A 141 -5.26 -33.13 -43.18
C PRO A 141 -5.15 -33.47 -44.67
N GLU A 142 -3.92 -33.72 -45.15
CA GLU A 142 -3.67 -34.56 -46.32
C GLU A 142 -3.78 -36.05 -45.95
N SER A 143 -4.07 -36.88 -46.96
CA SER A 143 -4.19 -38.36 -47.04
C SER A 143 -5.52 -38.95 -46.52
N GLU A 144 -6.30 -39.71 -47.32
CA GLU A 144 -5.97 -40.72 -48.35
C GLU A 144 -6.63 -40.52 -49.72
#